data_AF-A0A6G1G6E0-F1
#
_entry.id   AF-A0A6G1G6E0-F1
#
_cell.length_a   1.000
_cell.length_b   1.000
_cell.length_c   1.000
_cell.angle_alpha   90.00
_cell.angle_beta   90.00
_cell.angle_gamma   90.00
#
_symmetry.space_group_name_H-M   'P 1'
#
loop_
_entity.id
_entity.type
_entity.pdbx_description
1 polymer ?
#
loop_
_entity_poly.entity_id
_entity_poly.type
_entity_poly.pdbx_seq_one_letter_code
_entity_poly.pdbx_strand_id
1 'polypeptide(L)'
;MVQLGITLFNADGEVPPAHPEATTLQPPAYLNNLMVTPCTWVFNFQFSLEEDMYGENSIALLKAAGADFEKHADIGIDPLEFGSLLITSGLVLSDDVHWISFHGGYDFAYLMKFMWCQALPNDEESFQTLVQKYFPQLVDVKFIYMDLKKRHQANVPMNPEAASMMSRLNGKGTLQDLADELGCQRFGSPQTCGTNAWMTGNIYFALRSKIYEGQIPEEFYGQMWGITSVGNPASATMQQAILALQSGGGMNGTNVGGMNFHSGTPSRDGAPSTPTTNPAGLATSTPGPQGSHPGMGTFTPGAGGIFGNFQYGK
;
A
#
# COMPACT_ATOMS: atom_id res chain seq x y z
N MET A 1 3.93 0.28 -10.96
CA MET A 1 2.49 0.55 -10.77
C MET A 1 1.81 0.25 -12.09
N VAL A 2 0.68 -0.48 -12.07
CA VAL A 2 -0.03 -0.92 -13.29
C VAL A 2 -1.15 0.05 -13.65
N GLN A 3 -1.89 0.54 -12.67
CA GLN A 3 -2.96 1.52 -12.85
C GLN A 3 -2.96 2.56 -11.73
N LEU A 4 -3.47 3.77 -12.03
CA LEU A 4 -3.73 4.83 -11.07
C LEU A 4 -5.12 5.41 -11.31
N GLY A 5 -5.92 5.54 -10.24
CA GLY A 5 -7.19 6.27 -10.27
C GLY A 5 -7.02 7.66 -9.67
N ILE A 6 -7.51 8.69 -10.34
CA ILE A 6 -7.59 10.05 -9.80
C ILE A 6 -9.04 10.51 -9.92
N THR A 7 -9.64 10.93 -8.79
CA THR A 7 -10.97 11.53 -8.75
C THR A 7 -10.86 12.97 -8.23
N LEU A 8 -11.53 13.90 -8.90
CA LEU A 8 -11.56 15.30 -8.49
C LEU A 8 -12.85 15.61 -7.73
N PHE A 9 -12.69 16.36 -6.65
CA PHE A 9 -13.75 16.92 -5.83
C PHE A 9 -13.48 18.40 -5.58
N ASN A 10 -14.52 19.21 -5.41
CA ASN A 10 -14.36 20.55 -4.84
C ASN A 10 -14.19 20.47 -3.30
N ALA A 11 -14.03 21.63 -2.65
CA ALA A 11 -13.84 21.72 -1.20
C ALA A 11 -15.04 21.20 -0.38
N ASP A 12 -16.22 21.10 -0.97
CA ASP A 12 -17.45 20.63 -0.34
C ASP A 12 -17.71 19.13 -0.58
N GLY A 13 -16.87 18.47 -1.38
CA GLY A 13 -16.99 17.05 -1.71
C GLY A 13 -17.89 16.75 -2.90
N GLU A 14 -18.21 17.75 -3.69
CA GLU A 14 -18.97 17.60 -4.93
C GLU A 14 -18.03 17.33 -6.10
N VAL A 15 -18.49 16.50 -7.04
CA VAL A 15 -17.75 16.21 -8.28
C VAL A 15 -18.06 17.28 -9.35
N PRO A 16 -17.14 17.51 -10.31
CA PRO A 16 -17.40 18.40 -11.43
C PRO A 16 -18.74 18.06 -12.13
N PRO A 17 -19.56 19.07 -12.47
CA PRO A 17 -20.83 18.82 -13.13
C PRO A 17 -20.59 18.20 -14.52
N ALA A 18 -21.44 17.24 -14.88
CA ALA A 18 -21.35 16.55 -16.17
C ALA A 18 -21.52 17.50 -17.37
N HIS A 19 -22.15 18.66 -17.15
CA HIS A 19 -22.28 19.73 -18.13
C HIS A 19 -21.84 21.06 -17.50
N PRO A 20 -21.03 21.87 -18.20
CA PRO A 20 -20.76 23.23 -17.75
C PRO A 20 -22.08 24.01 -17.70
N GLU A 21 -22.36 24.70 -16.60
CA GLU A 21 -23.53 25.58 -16.51
C GLU A 21 -23.42 26.65 -17.60
N ALA A 22 -24.49 26.80 -18.40
CA ALA A 22 -24.52 27.65 -19.59
C ALA A 22 -24.30 29.16 -19.32
N THR A 23 -24.14 29.56 -18.06
CA THR A 23 -24.13 30.95 -17.62
C THR A 23 -22.72 31.51 -17.37
N THR A 24 -21.69 30.68 -17.22
CA THR A 24 -20.35 31.14 -16.80
C THR A 24 -19.30 31.20 -17.92
N LEU A 25 -19.57 30.64 -19.10
CA LEU A 25 -18.63 30.68 -20.23
C LEU A 25 -19.37 31.04 -21.52
N GLN A 26 -19.04 32.19 -22.13
CA GLN A 26 -19.30 32.37 -23.56
C GLN A 26 -18.49 31.29 -24.30
N PRO A 27 -19.12 30.34 -24.99
CA PRO A 27 -18.37 29.28 -25.64
C PRO A 27 -17.51 29.91 -26.76
N PRO A 28 -16.19 29.66 -26.80
CA PRO A 28 -15.41 29.96 -28.00
C PRO A 28 -16.05 29.26 -29.22
N ALA A 29 -15.98 29.90 -30.38
CA ALA A 29 -16.67 29.54 -31.63
C ALA A 29 -16.35 28.15 -32.23
N TYR A 30 -15.66 27.28 -31.48
CA TYR A 30 -15.20 25.96 -31.90
C TYR A 30 -15.72 24.80 -31.01
N LEU A 31 -16.62 25.05 -30.06
CA LEU A 31 -17.20 24.01 -29.18
C LEU A 31 -18.37 23.28 -29.85
N ASN A 32 -18.07 22.42 -30.83
CA ASN A 32 -19.06 21.56 -31.49
C ASN A 32 -19.24 20.17 -30.81
N ASN A 33 -18.81 19.98 -29.56
CA ASN A 33 -19.17 18.81 -28.77
C ASN A 33 -19.09 19.20 -27.28
N LEU A 34 -20.23 19.24 -26.59
CA LEU A 34 -20.29 19.31 -25.13
C LEU A 34 -19.52 18.12 -24.55
N MET A 35 -18.25 18.31 -24.20
CA MET A 35 -17.48 17.29 -23.49
C MET A 35 -18.07 17.15 -22.08
N VAL A 36 -18.63 15.97 -21.79
CA VAL A 36 -18.83 15.56 -20.40
C VAL A 36 -17.49 15.67 -19.71
N THR A 37 -17.39 16.47 -18.66
CA THR A 37 -16.15 16.53 -17.87
C THR A 37 -16.17 15.33 -16.94
N PRO A 38 -15.35 14.28 -17.18
CA PRO A 38 -15.31 13.16 -16.26
C PRO A 38 -14.81 13.65 -14.90
N CYS A 39 -15.27 13.02 -13.81
CA CYS A 39 -14.78 13.32 -12.47
C CYS A 39 -13.65 12.37 -12.03
N THR A 40 -13.53 11.21 -12.70
CA THR A 40 -12.54 10.17 -12.38
C THR A 40 -11.82 9.73 -13.64
N TRP A 41 -10.49 9.68 -13.57
CA TRP A 41 -9.61 9.15 -14.59
C TRP A 41 -8.93 7.89 -14.09
N VAL A 42 -8.76 6.92 -14.98
CA VAL A 42 -7.95 5.72 -14.75
C VAL A 42 -6.80 5.74 -15.75
N PHE A 43 -5.59 5.93 -15.24
CA PHE A 43 -4.35 5.87 -16.01
C PHE A 43 -3.85 4.43 -16.01
N ASN A 44 -3.60 3.88 -17.20
CA ASN A 44 -3.11 2.53 -17.40
C ASN A 44 -1.65 2.63 -17.86
N PHE A 45 -0.71 2.20 -17.03
CA PHE A 45 0.72 2.35 -17.32
C PHE A 45 1.26 1.18 -18.11
N GLN A 46 2.38 1.42 -18.81
CA GLN A 46 3.12 0.38 -19.49
C GLN A 46 3.54 -0.72 -18.49
N PHE A 47 3.22 -1.97 -18.81
CA PHE A 47 3.54 -3.12 -17.98
C PHE A 47 3.57 -4.41 -18.80
N SER A 48 4.64 -5.19 -18.69
CA SER A 48 4.83 -6.46 -19.40
C SER A 48 4.93 -7.63 -18.42
N LEU A 49 4.08 -8.64 -18.60
CA LEU A 49 4.18 -9.90 -17.84
C LEU A 49 5.40 -10.74 -18.24
N GLU A 50 6.11 -10.38 -19.30
CA GLU A 50 7.31 -11.11 -19.74
C GLU A 50 8.59 -10.45 -19.22
N GLU A 51 8.60 -9.13 -19.07
CA GLU A 51 9.80 -8.35 -18.73
C GLU A 51 9.79 -7.85 -17.27
N ASP A 52 8.62 -7.48 -16.74
CA ASP A 52 8.53 -6.86 -15.42
C ASP A 52 8.41 -7.88 -14.29
N MET A 53 8.96 -7.53 -13.13
CA MET A 53 8.75 -8.30 -11.90
C MET A 53 7.34 -8.05 -11.33
N TYR A 54 6.67 -9.12 -10.92
CA TYR A 54 5.36 -9.06 -10.28
C TYR A 54 5.15 -10.19 -9.26
N GLY A 55 4.18 -9.97 -8.37
CA GLY A 55 3.62 -11.05 -7.55
C GLY A 55 2.42 -11.69 -8.24
N GLU A 56 2.41 -13.01 -8.37
CA GLU A 56 1.35 -13.77 -9.08
C GLU A 56 -0.06 -13.46 -8.55
N ASN A 57 -0.23 -13.42 -7.22
CA ASN A 57 -1.50 -13.10 -6.58
C ASN A 57 -2.01 -11.69 -6.96
N SER A 58 -1.11 -10.73 -7.15
CA SER A 58 -1.47 -9.35 -7.54
C SER A 58 -1.95 -9.30 -8.98
N ILE A 59 -1.28 -10.01 -9.89
CA ILE A 59 -1.70 -10.11 -11.29
C ILE A 59 -3.05 -10.83 -11.39
N ALA A 60 -3.25 -11.92 -10.67
CA ALA A 60 -4.53 -12.64 -10.66
C ALA A 60 -5.68 -11.74 -10.20
N LEU A 61 -5.48 -10.94 -9.15
CA LEU A 61 -6.48 -9.99 -8.66
C LEU A 61 -6.77 -8.89 -9.69
N LEU A 62 -5.73 -8.31 -10.32
CA LEU A 62 -5.90 -7.28 -11.34
C LEU A 62 -6.62 -7.81 -12.59
N LYS A 63 -6.28 -9.02 -13.06
CA LYS A 63 -7.01 -9.69 -14.15
C LYS A 63 -8.48 -9.91 -13.80
N ALA A 64 -8.77 -10.37 -12.58
CA ALA A 64 -10.14 -10.53 -12.11
C ALA A 64 -10.90 -9.20 -12.01
N ALA A 65 -10.21 -8.09 -11.73
CA ALA A 65 -10.75 -6.73 -11.75
C ALA A 65 -10.87 -6.12 -13.17
N GLY A 66 -10.45 -6.86 -14.21
CA GLY A 66 -10.59 -6.46 -15.61
C GLY A 66 -9.37 -5.77 -16.22
N ALA A 67 -8.19 -5.85 -15.60
CA ALA A 67 -6.96 -5.35 -16.20
C ALA A 67 -6.54 -6.17 -17.42
N ASP A 68 -6.31 -5.48 -18.53
CA ASP A 68 -5.94 -6.05 -19.83
C ASP A 68 -4.43 -5.88 -20.04
N PHE A 69 -3.66 -6.91 -19.65
CA PHE A 69 -2.20 -6.84 -19.66
C PHE A 69 -1.59 -6.81 -21.07
N GLU A 70 -2.32 -7.26 -22.10
CA GLU A 70 -1.88 -7.10 -23.49
C GLU A 70 -1.90 -5.62 -23.87
N LYS A 71 -2.97 -4.89 -23.50
CA LYS A 71 -3.03 -3.43 -23.70
C LYS A 71 -2.04 -2.67 -22.83
N HIS A 72 -1.79 -3.10 -21.61
CA HIS A 72 -0.74 -2.49 -20.79
C HIS A 72 0.63 -2.61 -21.46
N ALA A 73 0.96 -3.74 -22.10
CA ALA A 73 2.22 -3.91 -22.80
C ALA A 73 2.31 -3.10 -24.11
N ASP A 74 1.23 -3.06 -24.89
CA ASP A 74 1.21 -2.46 -26.23
C ASP A 74 0.99 -0.93 -26.23
N ILE A 75 0.04 -0.45 -25.42
CA ILE A 75 -0.43 0.96 -25.43
C ILE A 75 -0.48 1.58 -24.03
N GLY A 76 0.20 0.99 -23.05
CA GLY A 76 0.30 1.55 -21.71
C GLY A 76 1.08 2.86 -21.67
N ILE A 77 0.70 3.75 -20.77
CA ILE A 77 1.31 5.07 -20.60
C ILE A 77 2.75 4.91 -20.07
N ASP A 78 3.72 5.59 -20.68
CA ASP A 78 5.07 5.71 -20.14
C ASP A 78 5.01 6.43 -18.77
N PRO A 79 5.45 5.78 -17.68
CA PRO A 79 5.45 6.40 -16.36
C PRO A 79 6.23 7.72 -16.27
N LEU A 80 7.32 7.89 -17.02
CA LEU A 80 8.12 9.12 -17.01
C LEU A 80 7.41 10.26 -17.75
N GLU A 81 6.74 9.95 -18.86
CA GLU A 81 5.92 10.93 -19.59
C GLU A 81 4.76 11.41 -18.69
N PHE A 82 4.06 10.48 -18.04
CA PHE A 82 3.02 10.82 -17.06
C PHE A 82 3.57 11.69 -15.92
N GLY A 83 4.72 11.33 -15.35
CA GLY A 83 5.38 12.11 -14.30
C GLY A 83 5.65 13.55 -14.74
N SER A 84 6.15 13.75 -15.96
CA SER A 84 6.40 15.08 -16.51
C SER A 84 5.12 15.93 -16.64
N LEU A 85 4.03 15.32 -17.13
CA LEU A 85 2.74 15.99 -17.27
C LEU A 85 2.13 16.32 -15.90
N LEU A 86 2.21 15.38 -14.95
CA LEU A 86 1.70 15.57 -13.59
C LEU A 86 2.37 16.77 -12.91
N ILE A 87 3.70 16.90 -13.01
CA ILE A 87 4.45 18.06 -12.45
C ILE A 87 3.92 19.39 -12.98
N THR A 88 3.62 19.47 -14.28
CA THR A 88 3.17 20.70 -14.93
C THR A 88 1.64 20.91 -14.89
N SER A 89 0.88 19.96 -14.37
CA SER A 89 -0.58 20.00 -14.36
C SER A 89 -1.18 20.98 -13.34
N GLY A 90 -0.38 21.41 -12.36
CA GLY A 90 -0.85 22.16 -11.19
C GLY A 90 -1.43 21.29 -10.07
N LEU A 91 -1.54 19.97 -10.24
CA LEU A 91 -2.03 19.05 -9.21
C LEU A 91 -0.99 18.75 -8.12
N VAL A 92 0.30 18.99 -8.36
CA VAL A 92 1.38 18.78 -7.39
C VAL A 92 2.13 20.10 -7.19
N LEU A 93 2.95 20.18 -6.15
CA LEU A 93 3.75 21.37 -5.79
C LEU A 93 2.88 22.62 -5.54
N SER A 94 1.63 22.44 -5.12
CA SER A 94 0.67 23.52 -4.86
C SER A 94 -0.06 23.31 -3.54
N ASP A 95 -0.11 24.35 -2.70
CA ASP A 95 -0.86 24.35 -1.44
C ASP A 95 -2.38 24.42 -1.65
N ASP A 96 -2.83 24.81 -2.84
CA ASP A 96 -4.26 24.89 -3.16
C ASP A 96 -4.88 23.51 -3.42
N VAL A 97 -4.05 22.48 -3.67
CA VAL A 97 -4.51 21.14 -4.05
C VAL A 97 -4.37 20.17 -2.88
N HIS A 98 -5.50 19.62 -2.46
CA HIS A 98 -5.59 18.67 -1.36
C HIS A 98 -5.68 17.23 -1.88
N TRP A 99 -4.63 16.45 -1.66
CA TRP A 99 -4.59 15.03 -1.99
C TRP A 99 -5.19 14.19 -0.88
N ILE A 100 -6.05 13.25 -1.28
CA ILE A 100 -6.71 12.31 -0.38
C ILE A 100 -6.33 10.90 -0.83
N SER A 101 -5.87 10.08 0.11
CA SER A 101 -5.50 8.68 -0.16
C SER A 101 -6.04 7.73 0.88
N PHE A 102 -5.94 6.43 0.64
CA PHE A 102 -6.25 5.40 1.61
C PHE A 102 -5.11 4.39 1.64
N HIS A 103 -4.32 4.39 2.72
CA HIS A 103 -3.11 3.58 2.82
C HIS A 103 -2.14 3.86 1.66
N GLY A 104 -2.00 5.15 1.33
CA GLY A 104 -1.40 5.62 0.08
C GLY A 104 0.14 5.58 0.02
N GLY A 105 0.82 5.04 1.04
CA GLY A 105 2.29 5.08 1.10
C GLY A 105 2.98 4.53 -0.15
N TYR A 106 2.53 3.38 -0.66
CA TYR A 106 3.03 2.84 -1.92
C TYR A 106 2.60 3.66 -3.15
N ASP A 107 1.39 4.20 -3.14
CA ASP A 107 0.87 5.02 -4.25
C ASP A 107 1.75 6.26 -4.45
N PHE A 108 2.05 6.98 -3.37
CA PHE A 108 2.93 8.15 -3.42
C PHE A 108 4.38 7.77 -3.68
N ALA A 109 4.87 6.62 -3.22
CA ALA A 109 6.21 6.16 -3.59
C ALA A 109 6.34 5.94 -5.11
N TYR A 110 5.31 5.38 -5.76
CA TYR A 110 5.29 5.23 -7.22
C TYR A 110 5.17 6.57 -7.94
N LEU A 111 4.27 7.45 -7.51
CA LEU A 111 4.15 8.80 -8.08
C LEU A 111 5.46 9.59 -7.94
N MET A 112 6.10 9.50 -6.77
CA MET A 112 7.41 10.08 -6.56
C MET A 112 8.45 9.45 -7.48
N LYS A 113 8.49 8.13 -7.65
CA LYS A 113 9.41 7.48 -8.60
C LYS A 113 9.23 8.03 -10.03
N PHE A 114 8.00 8.28 -10.45
CA PHE A 114 7.70 8.83 -11.79
C PHE A 114 8.20 10.26 -11.96
N MET A 115 8.08 11.08 -10.92
CA MET A 115 8.44 12.52 -10.96
C MET A 115 9.90 12.81 -10.56
N TRP A 116 10.47 12.00 -9.68
CA TRP A 116 11.79 12.21 -9.08
C TRP A 116 12.92 11.72 -9.99
N CYS A 117 12.65 10.72 -10.82
CA CYS A 117 13.60 10.16 -11.80
C CYS A 117 14.96 9.72 -11.21
N GLN A 118 15.01 9.49 -9.90
CA GLN A 118 16.16 8.98 -9.17
C GLN A 118 15.71 7.89 -8.20
N ALA A 119 16.67 7.22 -7.55
CA ALA A 119 16.35 6.35 -6.43
C ALA A 119 15.59 7.16 -5.35
N LEU A 120 14.54 6.55 -4.79
CA LEU A 120 13.85 7.14 -3.64
C LEU A 120 14.82 7.23 -2.45
N PRO A 121 14.63 8.20 -1.55
CA PRO A 121 15.42 8.29 -0.32
C PRO A 121 15.43 6.97 0.46
N ASN A 122 16.57 6.66 1.07
CA ASN A 122 16.78 5.40 1.80
C ASN A 122 16.25 5.46 3.24
N ASP A 123 15.95 6.66 3.74
CA ASP A 123 15.40 6.91 5.06
C ASP A 123 14.00 7.53 4.97
N GLU A 124 13.20 7.21 5.97
CA GLU A 124 11.78 7.57 6.03
C GLU A 124 11.57 9.09 6.12
N GLU A 125 12.39 9.78 6.90
CA GLU A 125 12.30 11.24 7.10
C GLU A 125 12.56 12.02 5.81
N SER A 126 13.60 11.63 5.06
CA SER A 126 13.90 12.24 3.76
C SER A 126 12.83 11.92 2.72
N PHE A 127 12.28 10.69 2.73
CA PHE A 127 11.16 10.34 1.86
C PHE A 127 9.91 11.16 2.21
N GLN A 128 9.57 11.29 3.49
CA GLN A 128 8.45 12.09 3.95
C GLN A 128 8.62 13.56 3.56
N THR A 129 9.81 14.13 3.76
CA THR A 129 10.12 15.51 3.36
C THR A 129 9.96 15.70 1.85
N LEU A 130 10.39 14.73 1.06
CA LEU A 130 10.23 14.76 -0.39
C LEU A 130 8.76 14.70 -0.81
N VAL A 131 7.97 13.80 -0.21
CA VAL A 131 6.52 13.70 -0.47
C VAL A 131 5.81 14.98 -0.08
N GLN A 132 6.08 15.53 1.11
CA GLN A 132 5.48 16.79 1.57
C GLN A 132 5.79 17.97 0.65
N LYS A 133 6.97 17.98 0.01
CA LYS A 133 7.30 19.01 -0.98
C LYS A 133 6.40 18.93 -2.21
N TYR A 134 6.11 17.74 -2.72
CA TYR A 134 5.29 17.55 -3.92
C TYR A 134 3.79 17.54 -3.62
N PHE A 135 3.40 17.13 -2.42
CA PHE A 135 2.02 16.97 -1.97
C PHE A 135 1.85 17.64 -0.60
N PRO A 136 1.88 18.98 -0.54
CA PRO A 136 1.90 19.70 0.74
C PRO A 136 0.62 19.49 1.55
N GLN A 137 -0.53 19.40 0.88
CA GLN A 137 -1.81 19.12 1.51
C GLN A 137 -2.24 17.67 1.28
N LEU A 138 -1.54 16.72 1.89
CA LEU A 138 -1.83 15.28 1.77
C LEU A 138 -2.52 14.74 3.02
N VAL A 139 -3.64 14.03 2.85
CA VAL A 139 -4.33 13.31 3.92
C VAL A 139 -4.50 11.83 3.56
N ASP A 140 -4.15 10.94 4.50
CA ASP A 140 -4.43 9.51 4.40
C ASP A 140 -5.63 9.13 5.29
N VAL A 141 -6.73 8.74 4.65
CA VAL A 141 -7.97 8.30 5.31
C VAL A 141 -7.74 7.10 6.24
N LYS A 142 -6.82 6.21 5.87
CA LYS A 142 -6.48 5.06 6.70
C LYS A 142 -5.80 5.51 7.99
N PHE A 143 -4.97 6.53 7.91
CA PHE A 143 -4.31 7.12 9.08
C PHE A 143 -5.34 7.72 10.04
N ILE A 144 -6.28 8.53 9.53
CA ILE A 144 -7.40 9.09 10.32
C ILE A 144 -8.16 7.98 11.06
N TYR A 145 -8.55 6.93 10.34
CA TYR A 145 -9.26 5.80 10.94
C TYR A 145 -8.45 5.11 12.05
N MET A 146 -7.14 4.92 11.85
CA MET A 146 -6.30 4.26 12.87
C MET A 146 -6.08 5.14 14.09
N ASP A 147 -6.00 6.46 13.95
CA ASP A 147 -5.97 7.39 15.08
C ASP A 147 -7.27 7.31 15.89
N LEU A 148 -8.43 7.35 15.23
CA LEU A 148 -9.73 7.17 15.88
C LEU A 148 -9.81 5.85 16.65
N LYS A 149 -9.37 4.75 16.03
CA LYS A 149 -9.32 3.43 16.65
C LYS A 149 -8.43 3.42 17.90
N LYS A 150 -7.25 4.05 17.82
CA LYS A 150 -6.32 4.16 18.95
C LYS A 150 -6.92 4.97 20.10
N ARG A 151 -7.55 6.11 19.81
CA ARG A 151 -8.24 6.95 20.80
C ARG A 151 -9.39 6.19 21.48
N HIS A 152 -10.15 5.42 20.71
CA HIS A 152 -11.26 4.61 21.23
C HIS A 152 -10.76 3.55 22.21
N GLN A 153 -9.69 2.83 21.85
CA GLN A 153 -9.06 1.83 22.72
C GLN A 153 -8.48 2.44 24.00
N ALA A 154 -8.00 3.68 23.93
CA ALA A 154 -7.50 4.43 25.08
C ALA A 154 -8.61 5.10 25.92
N ASN A 155 -9.90 4.87 25.59
CA ASN A 155 -11.06 5.51 26.22
C ASN A 155 -10.97 7.04 26.24
N VAL A 156 -10.36 7.63 25.20
CA VAL A 156 -10.30 9.09 25.04
C VAL A 156 -11.70 9.59 24.63
N PRO A 157 -12.24 10.63 25.28
CA PRO A 157 -13.51 11.23 24.88
C PRO A 157 -13.50 11.63 23.40
N MET A 158 -14.56 11.28 22.68
CA MET A 158 -14.74 11.58 21.26
C MET A 158 -16.21 11.82 20.94
N ASN A 159 -16.49 12.29 19.73
CA ASN A 159 -17.85 12.44 19.21
C ASN A 159 -18.63 11.11 19.38
N PRO A 160 -19.89 11.14 19.89
CA PRO A 160 -20.73 9.95 20.02
C PRO A 160 -20.89 9.13 18.74
N GLU A 161 -20.93 9.79 17.57
CA GLU A 161 -21.00 9.12 16.27
C GLU A 161 -19.71 8.35 16.00
N ALA A 162 -18.55 8.94 16.30
CA ALA A 162 -17.25 8.28 16.14
C ALA A 162 -17.11 7.06 17.07
N ALA A 163 -17.54 7.16 18.32
CA ALA A 163 -17.53 6.04 19.26
C ALA A 163 -18.45 4.89 18.81
N SER A 164 -19.63 5.23 18.28
CA SER A 164 -20.58 4.27 17.74
C SER A 164 -20.03 3.58 16.50
N MET A 165 -19.42 4.35 15.59
CA MET A 165 -18.74 3.84 14.39
C MET A 165 -17.62 2.85 14.74
N MET A 166 -16.75 3.20 15.70
CA MET A 166 -15.67 2.32 16.15
C MET A 166 -16.18 1.00 16.72
N SER A 167 -17.28 1.06 17.48
CA SER A 167 -17.92 -0.11 18.07
C SER A 167 -18.50 -1.04 16.99
N ARG A 168 -19.14 -0.49 15.95
CA ARG A 168 -19.75 -1.26 14.85
C ARG A 168 -18.71 -1.90 13.93
N LEU A 169 -17.63 -1.19 13.62
CA LEU A 169 -16.54 -1.72 12.79
C LEU A 169 -15.82 -2.91 13.46
N ASN A 170 -15.84 -2.99 14.79
CA ASN A 170 -15.32 -4.12 15.57
C ASN A 170 -13.92 -4.60 15.10
N GLY A 171 -13.02 -3.65 14.88
CA GLY A 171 -11.64 -3.91 14.45
C GLY A 171 -11.43 -4.08 12.94
N LYS A 172 -12.50 -4.22 12.14
CA LYS A 172 -12.45 -4.14 10.67
C LYS A 172 -12.12 -2.73 10.22
N GLY A 173 -11.43 -2.59 9.09
CA GLY A 173 -10.99 -1.28 8.61
C GLY A 173 -10.45 -1.32 7.18
N THR A 174 -10.96 -2.20 6.34
CA THR A 174 -10.70 -2.10 4.90
C THR A 174 -11.44 -0.89 4.32
N LEU A 175 -11.08 -0.46 3.11
CA LEU A 175 -11.78 0.63 2.42
C LEU A 175 -13.29 0.32 2.29
N GLN A 176 -13.63 -0.94 2.01
CA GLN A 176 -15.03 -1.37 1.88
C GLN A 176 -15.76 -1.34 3.23
N ASP A 177 -15.13 -1.81 4.31
CA ASP A 177 -15.76 -1.75 5.65
C ASP A 177 -16.10 -0.32 6.05
N LEU A 178 -15.20 0.65 5.76
CA LEU A 178 -15.46 2.06 6.03
C LEU A 178 -16.55 2.64 5.13
N ALA A 179 -16.59 2.25 3.86
CA ALA A 179 -17.64 2.66 2.94
C ALA A 179 -19.02 2.21 3.45
N ASP A 180 -19.14 0.93 3.82
CA ASP A 180 -20.40 0.34 4.29
C ASP A 180 -20.88 1.01 5.59
N GLU A 181 -19.95 1.24 6.51
CA GLU A 181 -20.23 1.87 7.79
C GLU A 181 -20.65 3.34 7.65
N LEU A 182 -20.02 4.10 6.76
CA LEU A 182 -20.34 5.51 6.53
C LEU A 182 -21.51 5.70 5.58
N GLY A 183 -22.03 4.63 4.98
CA GLY A 183 -23.12 4.66 4.00
C GLY A 183 -22.70 5.18 2.62
N CYS A 184 -21.41 5.08 2.28
CA CYS A 184 -20.89 5.46 0.98
C CYS A 184 -21.21 4.37 -0.07
N GLN A 185 -22.11 4.66 -1.00
CA GLN A 185 -22.49 3.71 -2.04
C GLN A 185 -21.40 3.56 -3.10
N ARG A 186 -21.05 2.33 -3.47
CA ARG A 186 -20.10 2.11 -4.58
C ARG A 186 -20.81 2.29 -5.93
N PHE A 187 -20.23 3.11 -6.79
CA PHE A 187 -20.62 3.21 -8.20
C PHE A 187 -19.64 2.46 -9.10
N GLY A 188 -20.16 1.74 -10.09
CA GLY A 188 -19.36 1.03 -11.10
C GLY A 188 -18.88 -0.36 -10.70
N SER A 189 -17.94 -0.91 -11.47
CA SER A 189 -17.40 -2.27 -11.28
C SER A 189 -16.67 -2.41 -9.93
N PRO A 190 -16.80 -3.56 -9.24
CA PRO A 190 -16.14 -3.79 -7.96
C PRO A 190 -14.61 -3.68 -8.08
N GLN A 191 -14.00 -2.90 -7.19
CA GLN A 191 -12.56 -2.92 -6.87
C GLN A 191 -11.58 -2.55 -7.99
N THR A 192 -11.97 -1.71 -8.94
CA THR A 192 -10.99 -1.07 -9.84
C THR A 192 -10.31 0.11 -9.15
N CYS A 193 -9.13 0.52 -9.63
CA CYS A 193 -8.41 1.68 -9.09
C CYS A 193 -9.26 2.97 -9.16
N GLY A 194 -10.02 3.17 -10.24
CA GLY A 194 -10.92 4.33 -10.38
C GLY A 194 -12.06 4.34 -9.37
N THR A 195 -12.74 3.20 -9.17
CA THR A 195 -13.84 3.15 -8.17
C THR A 195 -13.30 3.24 -6.74
N ASN A 196 -12.07 2.78 -6.48
CA ASN A 196 -11.40 2.95 -5.19
C ASN A 196 -10.98 4.41 -4.94
N ALA A 197 -10.49 5.14 -5.95
CA ALA A 197 -10.18 6.56 -5.84
C ALA A 197 -11.43 7.39 -5.51
N TRP A 198 -12.52 7.14 -6.23
CA TRP A 198 -13.81 7.78 -5.98
C TRP A 198 -14.32 7.45 -4.57
N MET A 199 -14.25 6.18 -4.15
CA MET A 199 -14.69 5.75 -2.82
C MET A 199 -13.87 6.40 -1.70
N THR A 200 -12.55 6.49 -1.88
CA THR A 200 -11.64 7.13 -0.93
C THR A 200 -12.05 8.57 -0.64
N GLY A 201 -12.37 9.35 -1.68
CA GLY A 201 -12.86 10.72 -1.52
C GLY A 201 -14.20 10.78 -0.77
N ASN A 202 -15.17 9.94 -1.13
CA ASN A 202 -16.48 9.92 -0.46
C ASN A 202 -16.36 9.57 1.03
N ILE A 203 -15.52 8.60 1.37
CA ILE A 203 -15.24 8.24 2.76
C ILE A 203 -14.61 9.42 3.50
N TYR A 204 -13.64 10.11 2.88
CA TYR A 204 -13.01 11.28 3.47
C TYR A 204 -14.03 12.37 3.80
N PHE A 205 -14.89 12.76 2.85
CA PHE A 205 -15.90 13.80 3.10
C PHE A 205 -16.97 13.35 4.10
N ALA A 206 -17.32 12.06 4.14
CA ALA A 206 -18.21 11.50 5.15
C ALA A 206 -17.57 11.53 6.56
N LEU A 207 -16.29 11.19 6.70
CA LEU A 207 -15.56 11.30 7.96
C LEU A 207 -15.45 12.76 8.41
N ARG A 208 -15.07 13.66 7.50
CA ARG A 208 -14.95 15.09 7.76
C ARG A 208 -16.25 15.68 8.30
N SER A 209 -17.38 15.38 7.66
CA SER A 209 -18.68 15.91 8.06
C SER A 209 -19.24 15.26 9.34
N LYS A 210 -19.24 13.92 9.43
CA LYS A 210 -19.91 13.20 10.52
C LYS A 210 -19.10 13.15 11.82
N ILE A 211 -17.77 13.12 11.72
CA ILE A 211 -16.89 12.92 12.89
C ILE A 211 -16.21 14.21 13.32
N TYR A 212 -15.72 14.98 12.35
CA TYR A 212 -14.87 16.15 12.58
C TYR A 212 -15.57 17.49 12.31
N GLU A 213 -16.91 17.50 12.24
CA GLU A 213 -17.72 18.72 12.15
C GLU A 213 -17.29 19.67 10.99
N GLY A 214 -16.76 19.11 9.90
CA GLY A 214 -16.33 19.85 8.73
C GLY A 214 -14.86 20.29 8.73
N GLN A 215 -14.08 20.02 9.78
CA GLN A 215 -12.67 20.42 9.87
C GLN A 215 -11.77 19.26 10.32
N ILE A 216 -10.95 18.76 9.40
CA ILE A 216 -9.96 17.74 9.71
C ILE A 216 -8.79 18.38 10.49
N PRO A 217 -8.30 17.76 11.58
CA PRO A 217 -7.16 18.27 12.34
C PRO A 217 -5.89 18.44 11.49
N GLU A 218 -5.17 19.55 11.69
CA GLU A 218 -3.95 19.89 10.94
C GLU A 218 -2.85 18.84 11.12
N GLU A 219 -2.81 18.14 12.25
CA GLU A 219 -1.82 17.09 12.51
C GLU A 219 -1.90 15.89 11.56
N PHE A 220 -3.00 15.73 10.81
CA PHE A 220 -3.17 14.64 9.86
C PHE A 220 -2.56 14.94 8.49
N TYR A 221 -2.25 16.20 8.20
CA TYR A 221 -1.65 16.59 6.94
C TYR A 221 -0.19 16.12 6.87
N GLY A 222 0.17 15.54 5.73
CA GLY A 222 1.47 14.92 5.50
C GLY A 222 1.70 13.62 6.25
N GLN A 223 0.66 13.06 6.90
CA GLN A 223 0.73 11.75 7.56
C GLN A 223 0.27 10.63 6.62
N MET A 224 1.03 9.55 6.56
CA MET A 224 0.72 8.36 5.76
C MET A 224 0.75 7.11 6.64
N TRP A 225 -0.31 6.30 6.56
CA TRP A 225 -0.37 5.08 7.35
C TRP A 225 0.73 4.10 6.91
N GLY A 226 1.45 3.53 7.89
CA GLY A 226 2.55 2.58 7.64
C GLY A 226 3.91 3.24 7.37
N ILE A 227 3.95 4.58 7.31
CA ILE A 227 5.19 5.37 7.19
C ILE A 227 5.27 6.26 8.45
N THR A 228 4.72 7.46 8.38
CA THR A 228 4.99 8.60 9.29
C THR A 228 4.55 8.45 10.75
N SER A 229 3.86 7.36 11.09
CA SER A 229 3.25 7.16 12.42
C SER A 229 3.31 5.73 12.93
N VAL A 230 4.15 4.90 12.31
CA VAL A 230 4.58 3.67 13.00
C VAL A 230 5.59 4.14 14.04
N GLY A 231 5.13 4.38 15.28
CA GLY A 231 6.05 4.59 16.40
C GLY A 231 7.15 3.53 16.32
N ASN A 232 8.41 3.94 16.55
CA ASN A 232 9.64 3.20 16.22
C ASN A 232 9.41 1.70 15.98
N PRO A 233 9.84 1.13 14.83
CA PRO A 233 9.74 -0.32 14.61
C PRO A 233 10.22 -1.01 15.88
N ALA A 234 9.40 -1.93 16.40
CA ALA A 234 9.61 -2.59 17.70
C ALA A 234 11.11 -2.76 17.91
N SER A 235 11.68 -2.00 18.87
CA SER A 235 13.14 -1.84 18.99
C SER A 235 13.82 -3.20 18.82
N ALA A 236 15.05 -3.26 18.28
CA ALA A 236 15.79 -4.51 18.16
C ALA A 236 15.76 -5.34 19.46
N THR A 237 15.69 -4.66 20.61
CA THR A 237 15.45 -5.21 21.96
C THR A 237 14.13 -5.97 22.12
N MET A 238 13.02 -5.50 21.56
CA MET A 238 11.71 -6.18 21.60
C MET A 238 11.64 -7.36 20.64
N GLN A 239 12.28 -7.27 19.47
CA GLN A 239 12.46 -8.42 18.57
C GLN A 239 13.33 -9.50 19.23
N GLN A 240 14.41 -9.11 19.93
CA GLN A 240 15.25 -10.01 20.72
C GLN A 240 14.52 -10.60 21.92
N ALA A 241 13.63 -9.85 22.58
CA ALA A 241 12.83 -10.35 23.70
C ALA A 241 11.81 -11.41 23.26
N ILE A 242 11.15 -11.21 22.10
CA ILE A 242 10.21 -12.18 21.52
C ILE A 242 10.96 -13.45 21.05
N LEU A 243 12.16 -13.29 20.50
CA LEU A 243 13.01 -14.43 20.10
C LEU A 243 13.56 -15.20 21.31
N ALA A 244 13.92 -14.49 22.40
CA ALA A 244 14.37 -15.11 23.65
C ALA A 244 13.24 -15.92 24.33
N LEU A 245 12.00 -15.43 24.27
CA LEU A 245 10.81 -16.11 24.79
C LEU A 245 10.48 -17.43 24.05
N GLN A 246 10.94 -17.60 22.81
CA GLN A 246 10.80 -18.87 22.06
C GLN A 246 11.91 -19.88 22.34
N SER A 247 13.04 -19.46 22.95
CA SER A 247 14.18 -20.33 23.25
C SER A 247 14.21 -20.87 24.69
N GLY A 248 13.38 -20.34 25.59
CA GLY A 248 13.29 -20.75 26.98
C GLY A 248 12.17 -21.78 27.22
N GLY A 249 12.47 -23.06 27.04
CA GLY A 249 11.55 -24.13 27.43
C GLY A 249 11.42 -24.27 28.95
N GLY A 250 10.21 -24.05 29.49
CA GLY A 250 9.79 -24.62 30.78
C GLY A 250 8.89 -23.74 31.68
N MET A 251 7.57 -24.00 31.65
CA MET A 251 6.50 -23.75 32.67
C MET A 251 6.34 -22.30 33.20
N ASN A 252 5.16 -21.66 33.27
CA ASN A 252 3.83 -22.08 33.73
C ASN A 252 2.76 -21.09 33.20
N GLY A 253 1.52 -21.54 33.02
CA GLY A 253 0.54 -20.94 32.11
C GLY A 253 -0.10 -19.59 32.47
N THR A 254 -0.44 -18.84 31.42
CA THR A 254 -1.62 -17.95 31.33
C THR A 254 -2.09 -17.89 29.88
N ASN A 255 -3.39 -18.09 29.70
CA ASN A 255 -4.09 -18.26 28.43
C ASN A 255 -4.11 -16.95 27.62
N VAL A 256 -3.51 -16.94 26.41
CA VAL A 256 -3.68 -15.88 25.41
C VAL A 256 -4.06 -16.54 24.08
N GLY A 257 -5.25 -16.23 23.59
CA GLY A 257 -5.88 -16.83 22.42
C GLY A 257 -5.07 -16.62 21.13
N GLY A 258 -4.85 -17.71 20.40
CA GLY A 258 -3.97 -17.79 19.24
C GLY A 258 -4.57 -17.26 17.93
N MET A 259 -3.69 -16.71 17.10
CA MET A 259 -3.83 -16.68 15.64
C MET A 259 -2.91 -17.77 15.05
N ASN A 260 -3.50 -18.66 14.25
CA ASN A 260 -2.80 -19.73 13.54
C ASN A 260 -2.45 -19.27 12.12
N PHE A 261 -1.18 -19.42 11.70
CA PHE A 261 -0.81 -19.39 10.29
C PHE A 261 0.03 -20.63 9.92
N HIS A 262 -0.36 -21.27 8.81
CA HIS A 262 0.19 -22.52 8.28
C HIS A 262 1.58 -22.35 7.65
N SER A 263 2.45 -23.35 7.85
CA SER A 263 3.82 -23.43 7.32
C SER A 263 3.91 -24.23 6.01
N GLY A 264 4.61 -23.69 5.00
CA GLY A 264 5.02 -24.40 3.78
C GLY A 264 6.51 -24.15 3.46
N THR A 265 7.20 -25.19 3.00
CA THR A 265 8.67 -25.35 2.86
C THR A 265 9.33 -24.60 1.67
N PRO A 266 10.66 -24.35 1.68
CA PRO A 266 11.34 -23.44 0.73
C PRO A 266 12.14 -24.14 -0.39
N SER A 267 12.37 -23.41 -1.51
CA SER A 267 13.41 -23.72 -2.52
C SER A 267 14.15 -22.43 -2.96
N ARG A 268 15.48 -22.57 -3.13
CA ARG A 268 16.57 -21.65 -3.59
C ARG A 268 16.45 -21.28 -5.09
N ASP A 269 17.10 -20.29 -5.71
CA ASP A 269 18.09 -19.21 -5.40
C ASP A 269 18.07 -18.19 -6.58
N GLY A 270 18.26 -16.88 -6.32
CA GLY A 270 19.04 -15.95 -7.19
C GLY A 270 18.37 -15.03 -8.25
N ALA A 271 17.77 -13.90 -7.85
CA ALA A 271 17.59 -12.60 -8.59
C ALA A 271 16.78 -11.59 -7.70
N PRO A 272 16.76 -10.25 -7.94
CA PRO A 272 16.42 -9.26 -6.93
C PRO A 272 14.94 -9.37 -6.52
N SER A 273 14.70 -9.60 -5.23
CA SER A 273 13.35 -9.88 -4.73
C SER A 273 12.62 -8.59 -4.36
N THR A 274 11.42 -8.42 -4.89
CA THR A 274 10.39 -7.58 -4.26
C THR A 274 10.18 -8.07 -2.82
N PRO A 275 10.23 -7.23 -1.78
CA PRO A 275 10.13 -7.72 -0.42
C PRO A 275 8.70 -8.21 -0.14
N THR A 276 8.58 -9.52 0.07
CA THR A 276 7.45 -10.11 0.79
C THR A 276 7.72 -9.97 2.29
N THR A 277 6.67 -9.74 3.08
CA THR A 277 6.74 -9.41 4.51
C THR A 277 7.10 -10.61 5.40
N ASN A 278 8.30 -11.18 5.24
CA ASN A 278 8.86 -12.19 6.14
C ASN A 278 10.23 -11.76 6.67
N PRO A 279 10.56 -12.00 7.96
CA PRO A 279 11.88 -11.70 8.51
C PRO A 279 12.93 -12.67 7.96
N ALA A 280 14.04 -12.13 7.46
CA ALA A 280 15.20 -12.88 6.96
C ALA A 280 15.93 -13.58 8.12
N GLY A 281 15.86 -14.92 8.17
CA GLY A 281 16.64 -15.73 9.11
C GLY A 281 18.08 -15.89 8.64
N LEU A 282 19.03 -15.44 9.44
CA LEU A 282 20.47 -15.65 9.23
C LEU A 282 20.79 -17.15 9.41
N ALA A 283 21.40 -17.76 8.40
CA ALA A 283 21.82 -19.16 8.45
C ALA A 283 23.02 -19.34 9.39
N THR A 284 22.80 -20.00 10.53
CA THR A 284 23.88 -20.54 11.36
C THR A 284 23.64 -22.02 11.62
N SER A 285 24.21 -22.89 10.80
CA SER A 285 24.43 -24.29 11.20
C SER A 285 25.55 -24.96 10.40
N THR A 286 26.64 -25.22 11.12
CA THR A 286 27.68 -26.19 10.76
C THR A 286 27.17 -27.61 11.07
N PRO A 287 27.27 -28.61 10.17
CA PRO A 287 26.80 -29.96 10.49
C PRO A 287 27.84 -30.78 11.29
N GLY A 288 27.42 -31.38 12.40
CA GLY A 288 28.15 -32.39 13.18
C GLY A 288 27.38 -33.73 13.23
N PRO A 289 28.04 -34.86 13.51
CA PRO A 289 27.60 -36.19 13.05
C PRO A 289 26.63 -36.88 14.02
N GLN A 290 25.55 -37.48 13.48
CA GLN A 290 24.67 -38.42 14.20
C GLN A 290 25.01 -39.86 13.81
N GLY A 291 25.37 -40.66 14.82
CA GLY A 291 25.62 -42.10 14.68
C GLY A 291 24.52 -42.96 15.32
N SER A 292 24.33 -44.13 14.69
CA SER A 292 23.83 -45.42 15.23
C SER A 292 22.39 -45.50 15.73
N HIS A 293 21.54 -46.51 15.45
CA HIS A 293 21.48 -47.77 14.68
C HIS A 293 20.13 -48.44 15.10
N PRO A 294 19.70 -49.65 14.66
CA PRO A 294 20.01 -50.45 13.45
C PRO A 294 18.75 -51.01 12.75
N GLY A 295 18.89 -51.55 11.52
CA GLY A 295 17.84 -52.38 10.91
C GLY A 295 17.99 -52.79 9.44
N MET A 296 18.99 -53.64 9.15
CA MET A 296 18.97 -54.75 8.14
C MET A 296 18.93 -54.46 6.61
N GLY A 297 19.92 -55.03 5.87
CA GLY A 297 19.88 -55.35 4.43
C GLY A 297 20.88 -54.60 3.52
N THR A 298 22.16 -54.98 3.44
CA THR A 298 22.81 -55.84 2.41
C THR A 298 23.32 -55.17 1.11
N PHE A 299 24.63 -55.36 0.86
CA PHE A 299 25.46 -55.32 -0.37
C PHE A 299 26.12 -54.01 -0.90
N THR A 300 27.45 -54.11 -1.00
CA THR A 300 28.58 -53.25 -1.47
C THR A 300 28.75 -53.28 -3.02
N PRO A 301 29.84 -52.74 -3.66
CA PRO A 301 30.61 -51.48 -3.52
C PRO A 301 30.93 -50.77 -4.89
N GLY A 302 31.52 -49.56 -4.88
CA GLY A 302 32.56 -49.23 -5.89
C GLY A 302 32.72 -47.77 -6.39
N ALA A 303 33.95 -47.26 -6.24
CA ALA A 303 34.68 -46.24 -7.04
C ALA A 303 34.13 -44.78 -7.06
N GLY A 304 34.90 -43.68 -6.99
CA GLY A 304 36.34 -43.40 -7.12
C GLY A 304 36.51 -41.98 -7.71
N GLY A 305 37.58 -41.24 -7.36
CA GLY A 305 37.98 -39.93 -7.97
C GLY A 305 37.65 -38.69 -7.12
N ILE A 306 38.54 -38.08 -6.33
CA ILE A 306 39.77 -37.26 -6.57
C ILE A 306 39.50 -35.87 -7.21
N PHE A 307 40.11 -34.83 -6.59
CA PHE A 307 40.38 -33.43 -6.98
C PHE A 307 39.34 -32.38 -6.54
N GLY A 308 39.71 -31.23 -5.97
CA GLY A 308 41.00 -30.61 -5.67
C GLY A 308 40.78 -29.29 -4.91
N ASN A 309 41.72 -28.95 -4.02
CA ASN A 309 41.66 -27.85 -3.05
C ASN A 309 42.01 -26.49 -3.68
N PHE A 310 41.36 -25.42 -3.24
CA PHE A 310 41.64 -24.02 -3.61
C PHE A 310 42.89 -23.46 -2.92
N GLN A 311 43.61 -22.57 -3.59
CA GLN A 311 44.50 -21.61 -2.94
C GLN A 311 44.48 -20.26 -3.70
N TYR A 312 44.27 -19.18 -2.95
CA TYR A 312 44.30 -17.79 -3.41
C TYR A 312 45.73 -17.22 -3.43
N GLY A 313 46.00 -16.28 -4.34
CA GLY A 313 47.21 -15.48 -4.32
C GLY A 313 47.03 -14.13 -5.04
N LYS A 314 47.07 -13.07 -4.22
CA LYS A 314 47.33 -11.63 -4.48
C LYS A 314 46.54 -10.88 -5.56
#